data_AF-O78148-F1
#
_entry.id   AF-O78148-F1
#
_cell.length_a   1.000
_cell.length_b   1.000
_cell.length_c   1.000
_cell.angle_alpha   90.00
_cell.angle_beta   90.00
_cell.angle_gamma   90.00
#
_symmetry.space_group_name_H-M   'P 1'
#
loop_
_entity.id
_entity.type
_entity.pdbx_description
1 polymer ?
#
loop_
_entity_poly.entity_id
_entity_poly.type
_entity_poly.pdbx_seq_one_letter_code
_entity_poly.pdbx_strand_id
1 'polypeptide(L)'
;YVDDTQFVRFDSDAPNPRMEPRAPWIQQEGQDYWDRETRKQRDTSQTYRVGLKNLRGYYNQSEAGSHTYQSMYGCYLGPDGLLLRGYRQYAYDGADYIALNEDLRSWTAADTAAQITKRKWETANVAERRRSYLQGLCVEGLREYLEMGKDTLQRAEPPKTHVTRHPSSDLGVTLRCWALGFYPKEISLTWQREGQDQSQDMELVETRPSGDGTFQKWA
;
A
#
# COMPACT_ATOMS: atom_id res chain seq x y z
N TYR A 1 2.75 -6.23 -1.73
CA TYR A 1 1.35 -6.67 -1.69
C TYR A 1 0.90 -6.94 -3.11
N VAL A 2 0.05 -7.93 -3.29
CA VAL A 2 -0.84 -8.04 -4.46
C VAL A 2 -2.23 -7.90 -3.89
N ASP A 3 -2.96 -6.88 -4.34
CA ASP A 3 -4.20 -6.42 -3.71
C ASP A 3 -4.03 -6.26 -2.20
N ASP A 4 -4.87 -6.92 -1.40
CA ASP A 4 -4.84 -6.87 0.06
C ASP A 4 -4.01 -8.01 0.69
N THR A 5 -3.25 -8.75 -0.11
CA THR A 5 -2.43 -9.89 0.34
C THR A 5 -0.95 -9.52 0.45
N GLN A 6 -0.38 -9.61 1.65
CA GLN A 6 1.06 -9.48 1.85
C GLN A 6 1.75 -10.75 1.35
N PHE A 7 2.75 -10.59 0.47
CA PHE A 7 3.46 -11.74 -0.09
C PHE A 7 4.96 -11.77 0.20
N VAL A 8 5.59 -10.64 0.52
CA VAL A 8 6.99 -10.58 0.93
C VAL A 8 7.22 -9.54 2.03
N ARG A 9 8.30 -9.73 2.80
CA ARG A 9 8.82 -8.77 3.78
C ARG A 9 10.34 -8.80 3.78
N PHE A 10 10.96 -7.65 4.05
CA PHE A 10 12.36 -7.54 4.41
C PHE A 10 12.48 -6.66 5.66
N ASP A 11 13.39 -7.01 6.54
CA ASP A 11 13.68 -6.27 7.77
C ASP A 11 15.21 -6.17 7.93
N SER A 12 15.74 -4.93 7.98
CA SER A 12 17.18 -4.72 8.12
C SER A 12 17.71 -5.05 9.50
N ASP A 13 16.84 -5.09 10.50
CA ASP A 13 17.21 -5.29 11.90
C ASP A 13 17.07 -6.76 12.31
N ALA A 14 16.57 -7.62 11.41
CA ALA A 14 16.56 -9.06 11.61
C ALA A 14 18.00 -9.61 11.74
N PRO A 15 18.23 -10.68 12.51
CA PRO A 15 19.57 -11.27 12.66
C PRO A 15 20.23 -11.72 11.34
N ASN A 16 19.43 -12.12 10.36
CA ASN A 16 19.87 -12.43 9.00
C ASN A 16 18.94 -11.74 7.98
N PRO A 17 19.17 -10.46 7.63
CA PRO A 17 18.30 -9.69 6.76
C PRO A 17 18.21 -10.30 5.35
N ARG A 18 17.05 -10.84 5.02
CA ARG A 18 16.69 -11.42 3.72
C ARG A 18 15.26 -11.10 3.35
N MET A 19 14.95 -11.19 2.06
CA MET A 19 13.57 -11.15 1.61
C MET A 19 12.90 -12.46 2.02
N GLU A 20 11.76 -12.37 2.70
CA GLU A 20 11.05 -13.51 3.27
C GLU A 20 9.65 -13.64 2.66
N PRO A 21 9.21 -14.87 2.33
CA PRO A 21 7.86 -15.12 1.84
C PRO A 21 6.83 -14.89 2.94
N ARG A 22 5.68 -14.33 2.56
CA ARG A 22 4.50 -14.09 3.43
C ARG A 22 3.21 -14.66 2.87
N ALA A 23 3.25 -15.21 1.65
CA ALA A 23 2.16 -15.97 1.05
C ALA A 23 2.66 -17.35 0.59
N PRO A 24 1.82 -18.40 0.57
CA PRO A 24 2.23 -19.73 0.11
C PRO A 24 2.68 -19.75 -1.35
N TRP A 25 1.94 -19.06 -2.23
CA TRP A 25 2.19 -19.08 -3.68
C TRP A 25 3.55 -18.50 -4.08
N ILE A 26 4.14 -17.57 -3.32
CA ILE A 26 5.46 -17.03 -3.67
C ILE A 26 6.59 -18.01 -3.31
N GLN A 27 6.34 -19.01 -2.45
CA GLN A 27 7.40 -19.94 -1.97
C GLN A 27 7.97 -20.84 -3.09
N GLN A 28 7.24 -20.98 -4.19
CA GLN A 28 7.70 -21.75 -5.35
C GLN A 28 8.80 -21.03 -6.16
N GLU A 29 9.04 -19.74 -5.91
CA GLU A 29 10.14 -18.99 -6.51
C GLU A 29 11.50 -19.59 -6.14
N GLY A 30 12.39 -19.65 -7.12
CA GLY A 30 13.73 -20.21 -6.96
C GLY A 30 14.67 -19.35 -6.11
N GLN A 31 15.80 -19.92 -5.68
CA GLN A 31 16.80 -19.21 -4.86
C GLN A 31 17.29 -17.91 -5.51
N ASP A 32 17.43 -17.90 -6.85
CA ASP A 32 17.87 -16.72 -7.61
C ASP A 32 16.93 -15.51 -7.43
N TYR A 33 15.62 -15.76 -7.32
CA TYR A 33 14.63 -14.72 -7.01
C TYR A 33 14.92 -14.11 -5.64
N TRP A 34 15.02 -14.95 -4.61
CA TRP A 34 15.22 -14.53 -3.23
C TRP A 34 16.54 -13.80 -3.02
N ASP A 35 17.62 -14.27 -3.65
CA ASP A 35 18.94 -13.63 -3.58
C ASP A 35 18.95 -12.28 -4.30
N ARG A 36 18.27 -12.17 -5.45
CA ARG A 36 18.12 -10.92 -6.18
C ARG A 36 17.30 -9.90 -5.39
N GLU A 37 16.14 -10.28 -4.86
CA GLU A 37 15.28 -9.37 -4.10
C GLU A 37 15.92 -8.97 -2.76
N THR A 38 16.65 -9.88 -2.11
CA THR A 38 17.44 -9.58 -0.91
C THR A 38 18.52 -8.52 -1.20
N ARG A 39 19.29 -8.68 -2.29
CA ARG A 39 20.31 -7.69 -2.67
C ARG A 39 19.69 -6.33 -2.99
N LYS A 40 18.63 -6.29 -3.81
CA LYS A 40 17.91 -5.05 -4.14
C LYS A 40 17.44 -4.32 -2.89
N GLN A 41 16.92 -5.03 -1.90
CA GLN A 41 16.40 -4.40 -0.70
C GLN A 41 17.50 -3.94 0.27
N ARG A 42 18.65 -4.62 0.31
CA ARG A 42 19.85 -4.11 1.00
C ARG A 42 20.36 -2.82 0.36
N ASP A 43 20.46 -2.75 -0.96
CA ASP A 43 20.88 -1.54 -1.68
C ASP A 43 19.88 -0.39 -1.49
N THR A 44 18.59 -0.72 -1.50
CA THR A 44 17.51 0.23 -1.23
C THR A 44 17.63 0.77 0.20
N SER A 45 17.90 -0.07 1.20
CA SER A 45 18.08 0.37 2.59
C SER A 45 19.21 1.40 2.73
N GLN A 46 20.34 1.19 2.03
CA GLN A 46 21.43 2.18 2.02
C GLN A 46 21.04 3.48 1.31
N THR A 47 20.30 3.37 0.20
CA THR A 47 19.77 4.53 -0.53
C THR A 47 18.86 5.38 0.36
N TYR A 48 18.00 4.77 1.19
CA TYR A 48 17.10 5.49 2.10
C TYR A 48 17.85 6.11 3.27
N ARG A 49 18.92 5.46 3.77
CA ARG A 49 19.82 6.07 4.79
C ARG A 49 20.48 7.35 4.27
N VAL A 50 20.97 7.33 3.02
CA VAL A 50 21.51 8.55 2.38
C VAL A 50 20.39 9.57 2.13
N GLY A 51 19.22 9.11 1.70
CA GLY A 51 18.02 9.94 1.52
C GLY A 51 17.64 10.71 2.79
N LEU A 52 17.57 10.05 3.93
CA LEU A 52 17.29 10.65 5.24
C LEU A 52 18.31 11.74 5.60
N LYS A 53 19.61 11.50 5.37
CA LYS A 53 20.67 12.51 5.61
C LYS A 53 20.47 13.76 4.74
N ASN A 54 20.11 13.57 3.47
CA ASN A 54 19.85 14.67 2.56
C ASN A 54 18.59 15.46 2.95
N LEU A 55 17.49 14.75 3.29
CA LEU A 55 16.23 15.36 3.71
C LEU A 55 16.42 16.20 4.97
N ARG A 56 17.08 15.66 5.99
CA ARG A 56 17.45 16.40 7.21
C ARG A 56 18.19 17.69 6.90
N GLY A 57 19.12 17.66 5.94
CA GLY A 57 19.83 18.84 5.46
C GLY A 57 18.94 19.85 4.75
N TYR A 58 18.02 19.40 3.87
CA TYR A 58 17.11 20.28 3.16
C TYR A 58 16.14 21.01 4.11
N TYR A 59 15.73 20.35 5.19
CA TYR A 59 14.83 20.92 6.20
C TYR A 59 15.56 21.60 7.37
N ASN A 60 16.90 21.69 7.35
CA ASN A 60 17.72 22.27 8.42
C ASN A 60 17.43 21.67 9.82
N GLN A 61 17.21 20.36 9.86
CA GLN A 61 16.83 19.66 11.09
C GLN A 61 18.07 19.20 11.88
N SER A 62 17.92 19.07 13.21
CA SER A 62 19.00 18.65 14.11
C SER A 62 19.37 17.17 13.92
N GLU A 63 20.59 16.79 14.30
CA GLU A 63 21.04 15.40 14.20
C GLU A 63 20.38 14.45 15.21
N ALA A 64 19.87 14.98 16.32
CA ALA A 64 19.30 14.18 17.40
C ALA A 64 17.84 13.75 17.14
N GLY A 65 17.18 14.32 16.12
CA GLY A 65 15.81 13.99 15.76
C GLY A 65 15.69 12.64 15.07
N SER A 66 14.64 11.89 15.40
CA SER A 66 14.21 10.73 14.61
C SER A 66 13.32 11.20 13.47
N HIS A 67 13.57 10.70 12.27
CA HIS A 67 12.87 11.08 11.05
C HIS A 67 12.42 9.85 10.26
N THR A 68 11.30 9.97 9.57
CA THR A 68 10.68 8.88 8.80
C THR A 68 10.70 9.19 7.32
N TYR A 69 11.20 8.27 6.50
CA TYR A 69 11.15 8.39 5.04
C TYR A 69 10.44 7.18 4.43
N GLN A 70 9.26 7.41 3.87
CA GLN A 70 8.38 6.39 3.33
C GLN A 70 8.33 6.46 1.81
N SER A 71 8.02 5.33 1.19
CA SER A 71 7.73 5.28 -0.22
C SER A 71 6.68 4.23 -0.55
N MET A 72 5.85 4.52 -1.54
CA MET A 72 4.95 3.56 -2.15
C MET A 72 5.17 3.59 -3.66
N TYR A 73 5.20 2.40 -4.27
CA TYR A 73 5.23 2.26 -5.71
C TYR A 73 4.60 0.94 -6.14
N GLY A 74 4.08 0.93 -7.35
CA GLY A 74 3.40 -0.24 -7.90
C GLY A 74 2.65 0.11 -9.17
N CYS A 75 2.08 -0.91 -9.79
CA CYS A 75 1.27 -0.83 -10.98
C CYS A 75 -0.12 -1.37 -10.66
N TYR A 76 -1.13 -0.78 -11.28
CA TYR A 76 -2.52 -1.21 -11.21
C TYR A 76 -2.96 -1.60 -12.62
N LEU A 77 -3.47 -2.83 -12.77
CA LEU A 77 -3.87 -3.38 -14.05
C LEU A 77 -5.38 -3.38 -14.18
N GLY A 78 -5.87 -3.16 -15.40
CA GLY A 78 -7.27 -3.40 -15.73
C GLY A 78 -7.60 -4.90 -15.81
N PRO A 79 -8.89 -5.25 -15.98
CA PRO A 79 -9.30 -6.65 -16.20
C PRO A 79 -8.69 -7.31 -17.44
N ASP A 80 -8.28 -6.50 -18.42
CA ASP A 80 -7.53 -6.91 -19.62
C ASP A 80 -6.04 -7.17 -19.34
N GLY A 81 -5.60 -6.97 -18.10
CA GLY A 81 -4.22 -7.10 -17.65
C GLY A 81 -3.32 -5.96 -18.15
N LEU A 82 -3.84 -4.90 -18.76
CA LEU A 82 -3.06 -3.76 -19.22
C LEU A 82 -2.82 -2.77 -18.08
N LEU A 83 -1.70 -2.04 -18.14
CA LEU A 83 -1.39 -1.00 -17.16
C LEU A 83 -2.42 0.13 -17.23
N LEU A 84 -3.20 0.28 -16.16
CA LEU A 84 -4.13 1.39 -16.00
C LEU A 84 -3.45 2.58 -15.31
N ARG A 85 -2.66 2.31 -14.27
CA ARG A 85 -1.96 3.37 -13.51
C ARG A 85 -0.68 2.87 -12.88
N GLY A 86 0.35 3.71 -12.88
CA GLY A 86 1.61 3.48 -12.16
C GLY A 86 1.78 4.49 -11.03
N TYR A 87 2.39 4.07 -9.94
CA TYR A 87 2.61 4.88 -8.75
C TYR A 87 4.09 4.90 -8.37
N ARG A 88 4.59 6.06 -7.98
CA ARG A 88 5.89 6.22 -7.31
C ARG A 88 5.85 7.50 -6.48
N GLN A 89 5.64 7.35 -5.18
CA GLN A 89 5.49 8.48 -4.27
C GLN A 89 6.30 8.27 -2.99
N TYR A 90 6.64 9.39 -2.38
CA TYR A 90 7.49 9.46 -1.21
C TYR A 90 6.92 10.45 -0.20
N ALA A 91 7.05 10.13 1.07
CA ALA A 91 6.64 10.97 2.19
C ALA A 91 7.78 11.10 3.21
N TYR A 92 7.88 12.26 3.85
CA TYR A 92 8.86 12.55 4.90
C TYR A 92 8.13 13.03 6.15
N ASP A 93 8.44 12.42 7.29
CA ASP A 93 7.78 12.68 8.58
C ASP A 93 6.24 12.65 8.52
N GLY A 94 5.70 11.74 7.69
CA GLY A 94 4.26 11.53 7.51
C GLY A 94 3.56 12.47 6.53
N ALA A 95 4.28 13.47 5.98
CA ALA A 95 3.75 14.38 4.97
C ALA A 95 4.23 14.00 3.56
N ASP A 96 3.42 14.26 2.54
CA ASP A 96 3.81 14.08 1.14
C ASP A 96 5.08 14.89 0.84
N TYR A 97 6.03 14.27 0.13
CA TYR A 97 7.29 14.89 -0.24
C TYR A 97 7.38 15.08 -1.76
N ILE A 98 7.38 13.99 -2.53
CA ILE A 98 7.43 14.03 -3.99
C ILE A 98 6.73 12.82 -4.60
N ALA A 99 5.98 13.04 -5.68
CA ALA A 99 5.24 12.00 -6.40
C ALA A 99 5.47 12.09 -7.91
N LEU A 100 5.61 10.93 -8.54
CA LEU A 100 5.59 10.80 -10.00
C LEU A 100 4.14 10.97 -10.46
N ASN A 101 3.93 11.86 -11.43
CA ASN A 101 2.61 12.14 -11.98
C ASN A 101 2.11 10.96 -12.82
N GLU A 102 0.81 10.96 -13.11
CA GLU A 102 0.16 9.89 -13.90
C GLU A 102 0.72 9.74 -15.31
N ASP A 103 1.32 10.81 -15.86
CA ASP A 103 2.03 10.78 -17.14
C ASP A 103 3.32 9.92 -17.11
N LEU A 104 3.75 9.49 -15.92
CA LEU A 104 4.97 8.75 -15.63
C LEU A 104 6.26 9.45 -16.11
N ARG A 105 6.22 10.77 -16.29
CA ARG A 105 7.29 11.57 -16.88
C ARG A 105 7.63 12.78 -16.03
N SER A 106 6.65 13.38 -15.36
CA SER A 106 6.82 14.58 -14.56
C SER A 106 6.61 14.32 -13.06
N TRP A 107 7.11 15.23 -12.22
CA TRP A 107 7.05 15.12 -10.77
C TRP A 107 6.26 16.27 -10.15
N THR A 108 5.44 15.96 -9.15
CA THR A 108 4.85 16.93 -8.23
C THR A 108 5.65 16.92 -6.92
N ALA A 109 6.13 18.10 -6.51
CA ALA A 109 6.90 18.31 -5.29
C ALA A 109 6.02 19.09 -4.30
N ALA A 110 5.96 18.61 -3.05
CA ALA A 110 5.05 19.16 -2.04
C ALA A 110 5.50 20.53 -1.51
N ASP A 111 6.82 20.76 -1.42
CA ASP A 111 7.39 22.00 -0.87
C ASP A 111 8.73 22.37 -1.54
N THR A 112 9.36 23.44 -1.02
CA THR A 112 10.64 23.96 -1.53
C THR A 112 11.81 22.98 -1.36
N ALA A 113 11.81 22.14 -0.32
CA ALA A 113 12.82 21.10 -0.15
C ALA A 113 12.66 20.00 -1.21
N ALA A 114 11.42 19.56 -1.45
CA ALA A 114 11.11 18.60 -2.50
C ALA A 114 11.45 19.11 -3.92
N GLN A 115 11.36 20.43 -4.16
CA GLN A 115 11.82 21.03 -5.43
C GLN A 115 13.32 20.79 -5.69
N ILE A 116 14.14 20.69 -4.65
CA ILE A 116 15.57 20.36 -4.79
C ILE A 116 15.72 18.93 -5.33
N THR A 117 14.97 17.96 -4.78
CA THR A 117 14.93 16.59 -5.29
C THR A 117 14.40 16.55 -6.72
N LYS A 118 13.29 17.26 -7.00
CA LYS A 118 12.69 17.33 -8.34
C LYS A 118 13.71 17.71 -9.41
N ARG A 119 14.42 18.83 -9.22
CA ARG A 119 15.45 19.31 -10.16
C ARG A 119 16.54 18.27 -10.39
N LYS A 120 17.06 17.65 -9.31
CA LYS A 120 18.08 16.59 -9.40
C LYS A 120 17.57 15.39 -10.20
N TRP A 121 16.33 14.98 -9.98
CA TRP A 121 15.73 13.82 -10.64
C TRP A 121 15.37 14.10 -12.11
N GLU A 122 14.99 15.32 -12.45
CA GLU A 122 14.79 15.75 -13.84
C GLU A 122 16.12 15.77 -14.60
N THR A 123 17.18 16.35 -14.02
CA THR A 123 18.52 16.34 -14.63
C THR A 123 19.05 14.91 -14.84
N ALA A 124 18.79 14.01 -13.90
CA ALA A 124 19.20 12.61 -13.99
C ALA A 124 18.20 11.70 -14.74
N ASN A 125 17.13 12.27 -15.32
CA ASN A 125 16.05 11.55 -15.99
C ASN A 125 15.51 10.33 -15.22
N VAL A 126 15.31 10.49 -13.90
CA VAL A 126 14.88 9.40 -13.01
C VAL A 126 13.49 8.89 -13.39
N ALA A 127 12.62 9.77 -13.91
CA ALA A 127 11.27 9.41 -14.34
C ALA A 127 11.27 8.26 -15.35
N GLU A 128 12.14 8.31 -16.37
CA GLU A 128 12.18 7.28 -17.40
C GLU A 128 12.52 5.91 -16.82
N ARG A 129 13.50 5.82 -15.91
CA ARG A 129 13.82 4.54 -15.23
C ARG A 129 12.63 4.01 -14.41
N ARG A 130 11.88 4.89 -13.73
CA ARG A 130 10.69 4.48 -12.97
C ARG A 130 9.59 4.01 -13.90
N ARG A 131 9.37 4.72 -15.00
CA ARG A 131 8.43 4.38 -16.04
C ARG A 131 8.74 3.02 -16.67
N SER A 132 9.99 2.76 -17.06
CA SER A 132 10.36 1.46 -17.63
C SER A 132 10.05 0.29 -16.68
N TYR A 133 10.31 0.46 -15.38
CA TYR A 133 9.94 -0.55 -14.38
C TYR A 133 8.42 -0.72 -14.26
N LEU A 134 7.67 0.39 -14.17
CA LEU A 134 6.22 0.38 -13.99
C LEU A 134 5.46 -0.16 -15.21
N GLN A 135 5.99 0.03 -16.42
CA GLN A 135 5.40 -0.45 -17.67
C GLN A 135 5.87 -1.86 -18.08
N GLY A 136 7.01 -2.32 -17.58
CA GLY A 136 7.57 -3.65 -17.84
C GLY A 136 7.46 -4.56 -16.62
N LEU A 137 8.56 -4.66 -15.87
CA LEU A 137 8.74 -5.62 -14.77
C LEU A 137 7.61 -5.64 -13.74
N CYS A 138 7.00 -4.50 -13.44
CA CYS A 138 5.87 -4.46 -12.52
C CYS A 138 4.65 -5.18 -13.09
N VAL A 139 4.28 -4.90 -14.35
CA VAL A 139 3.14 -5.50 -15.04
C VAL A 139 3.38 -7.00 -15.22
N GLU A 140 4.58 -7.37 -15.68
CA GLU A 140 4.99 -8.76 -15.89
C GLU A 140 4.92 -9.55 -14.58
N GLY A 141 5.55 -9.05 -13.53
CA GLY A 141 5.56 -9.71 -12.22
C GLY A 141 4.16 -9.79 -11.60
N LEU A 142 3.33 -8.76 -11.74
CA LEU A 142 1.96 -8.81 -11.23
C LEU A 142 1.10 -9.85 -11.94
N ARG A 143 1.23 -9.99 -13.27
CA ARG A 143 0.53 -11.05 -14.03
C ARG A 143 0.98 -12.44 -13.59
N GLU A 144 2.28 -12.63 -13.40
CA GLU A 144 2.84 -13.89 -12.90
C GLU A 144 2.29 -14.21 -11.51
N TYR A 145 2.32 -13.26 -10.56
CA TYR A 145 1.80 -13.48 -9.21
C TYR A 145 0.30 -13.74 -9.18
N LEU A 146 -0.49 -13.10 -10.05
CA LEU A 146 -1.93 -13.35 -10.17
C LEU A 146 -2.22 -14.78 -10.67
N GLU A 147 -1.36 -15.36 -11.51
CA GLU A 147 -1.50 -16.74 -11.95
C GLU A 147 -1.01 -17.72 -10.86
N MET A 148 0.14 -17.46 -10.24
CA MET A 148 0.67 -18.28 -9.14
C MET A 148 -0.28 -18.34 -7.94
N GLY A 149 -0.88 -17.21 -7.60
CA GLY A 149 -1.77 -17.06 -6.46
C GLY A 149 -3.25 -17.12 -6.79
N LYS A 150 -3.63 -17.60 -8.00
CA LYS A 150 -4.99 -17.51 -8.56
C LYS A 150 -6.11 -17.89 -7.58
N ASP A 151 -5.96 -19.02 -6.90
CA ASP A 151 -6.97 -19.52 -5.95
C ASP A 151 -7.18 -18.60 -4.73
N THR A 152 -6.18 -17.77 -4.41
CA THR A 152 -6.21 -16.86 -3.25
C THR A 152 -6.39 -15.39 -3.61
N LEU A 153 -5.88 -14.95 -4.76
CA LEU A 153 -5.87 -13.55 -5.18
C LEU A 153 -7.09 -13.21 -6.04
N GLN A 154 -7.58 -14.16 -6.84
CA GLN A 154 -8.74 -13.97 -7.71
C GLN A 154 -10.05 -14.48 -7.09
N ARG A 155 -10.02 -14.84 -5.80
CA ARG A 155 -11.23 -15.16 -5.04
C ARG A 155 -11.88 -13.88 -4.53
N ALA A 156 -13.20 -13.92 -4.42
CA ALA A 156 -13.97 -12.96 -3.65
C ALA A 156 -14.74 -13.73 -2.58
N GLU A 157 -14.57 -13.33 -1.32
CA GLU A 157 -15.34 -13.88 -0.20
C GLU A 157 -16.42 -12.87 0.17
N PRO A 158 -17.72 -13.20 0.00
CA PRO A 158 -18.79 -12.28 0.34
C PRO A 158 -18.90 -12.11 1.86
N PRO A 159 -19.32 -10.92 2.34
CA PRO A 159 -19.45 -10.68 3.78
C PRO A 159 -20.58 -11.54 4.37
N LYS A 160 -20.30 -12.16 5.51
CA LYS A 160 -21.33 -12.70 6.40
C LYS A 160 -21.92 -11.54 7.18
N THR A 161 -23.17 -11.22 6.90
CA THR A 161 -23.84 -10.05 7.48
C THR A 161 -24.88 -10.41 8.51
N HIS A 162 -24.96 -9.60 9.57
CA HIS A 162 -26.04 -9.68 10.56
C HIS A 162 -26.19 -8.33 11.27
N VAL A 163 -27.36 -8.09 11.84
CA VAL A 163 -27.64 -6.90 12.64
C VAL A 163 -27.76 -7.28 14.11
N THR A 164 -27.02 -6.61 14.97
CA THR A 164 -27.17 -6.74 16.43
C THR A 164 -27.91 -5.54 16.99
N ARG A 165 -28.70 -5.78 18.04
CA ARG A 165 -29.48 -4.77 18.74
C ARG A 165 -28.93 -4.59 20.15
N HIS A 166 -28.54 -3.37 20.48
CA HIS A 166 -27.97 -3.01 21.78
C HIS A 166 -28.85 -1.95 22.46
N PRO A 167 -29.70 -2.32 23.42
CA PRO A 167 -30.43 -1.35 24.25
C PRO A 167 -29.46 -0.52 25.09
N SER A 168 -29.68 0.79 25.15
CA SER A 168 -28.94 1.72 25.99
C SER A 168 -29.93 2.62 26.72
N SER A 169 -29.68 2.90 28.01
CA SER A 169 -30.50 3.82 28.80
C SER A 169 -30.50 5.24 28.22
N ASP A 170 -29.40 5.62 27.56
CA ASP A 170 -29.14 7.01 27.16
C ASP A 170 -29.40 7.23 25.67
N LEU A 171 -29.21 6.19 24.85
CA LEU A 171 -29.31 6.24 23.38
C LEU A 171 -30.52 5.48 22.82
N GLY A 172 -31.36 4.91 23.70
CA GLY A 172 -32.49 4.07 23.32
C GLY A 172 -32.03 2.71 22.78
N VAL A 173 -31.80 2.61 21.47
CA VAL A 173 -31.41 1.37 20.80
C VAL A 173 -30.38 1.66 19.72
N THR A 174 -29.21 1.06 19.85
CA THR A 174 -28.22 1.02 18.77
C THR A 174 -28.44 -0.24 17.94
N LEU A 175 -28.57 -0.06 16.63
CA LEU A 175 -28.47 -1.13 15.65
C LEU A 175 -27.06 -1.11 15.09
N ARG A 176 -26.44 -2.28 14.99
CA ARG A 176 -25.10 -2.43 14.40
C ARG A 176 -25.15 -3.47 13.30
N CYS A 177 -24.85 -3.06 12.08
CA CYS A 177 -24.70 -3.93 10.92
C CYS A 177 -23.25 -4.43 10.88
N TRP A 178 -23.06 -5.73 10.98
CA TRP A 178 -21.75 -6.36 10.85
C TRP A 178 -21.56 -6.92 9.45
N ALA A 179 -20.36 -6.75 8.91
CA ALA A 179 -19.84 -7.49 7.78
C ALA A 179 -18.56 -8.20 8.22
N LEU A 180 -18.53 -9.53 8.14
CA LEU A 180 -17.42 -10.36 8.61
C LEU A 180 -16.93 -11.31 7.51
N GLY A 181 -15.64 -11.60 7.50
CA GLY A 181 -15.08 -12.67 6.68
C GLY A 181 -15.10 -12.39 5.17
N PHE A 182 -14.96 -11.12 4.78
CA PHE A 182 -14.96 -10.73 3.37
C PHE A 182 -13.56 -10.45 2.82
N TYR A 183 -13.40 -10.63 1.52
CA TYR A 183 -12.19 -10.29 0.75
C TYR A 183 -12.60 -9.93 -0.69
N PRO A 184 -12.02 -8.89 -1.32
CA PRO A 184 -10.99 -7.96 -0.82
C PRO A 184 -11.53 -6.98 0.24
N LYS A 185 -10.71 -6.06 0.75
CA LYS A 185 -11.08 -5.14 1.85
C LYS A 185 -12.15 -4.12 1.49
N GLU A 186 -12.36 -3.87 0.20
CA GLU A 186 -13.26 -2.83 -0.27
C GLU A 186 -14.71 -3.24 -0.01
N ILE A 187 -15.41 -2.44 0.81
CA ILE A 187 -16.82 -2.66 1.14
C ILE A 187 -17.45 -1.32 1.52
N SER A 188 -18.72 -1.15 1.17
CA SER A 188 -19.55 -0.04 1.65
C SER A 188 -20.65 -0.57 2.57
N LEU A 189 -20.80 0.04 3.74
CA LEU A 189 -21.91 -0.20 4.67
C LEU A 189 -22.63 1.13 4.88
N THR A 190 -23.94 1.13 4.66
CA THR A 190 -24.81 2.30 4.84
C THR A 190 -26.07 1.91 5.57
N TRP A 191 -26.55 2.82 6.42
CA TRP A 191 -27.88 2.74 7.03
C TRP A 191 -28.83 3.68 6.32
N GLN A 192 -30.04 3.21 6.05
CA GLN A 192 -31.11 4.01 5.48
C GLN A 192 -32.34 4.01 6.39
N ARG A 193 -32.93 5.18 6.57
CA ARG A 193 -34.22 5.35 7.24
C ARG A 193 -35.19 5.94 6.24
N GLU A 194 -36.27 5.21 5.94
CA GLU A 194 -37.29 5.63 4.96
C GLU A 194 -36.68 5.97 3.58
N GLY A 195 -35.62 5.25 3.20
CA GLY A 195 -34.89 5.45 1.94
C GLY A 195 -33.85 6.59 1.96
N GLN A 196 -33.64 7.26 3.09
CA GLN A 196 -32.63 8.32 3.24
C GLN A 196 -31.38 7.81 3.95
N ASP A 197 -30.20 8.06 3.37
CA ASP A 197 -28.90 7.70 3.95
C ASP A 197 -28.64 8.43 5.27
N GLN A 198 -28.17 7.69 6.28
CA GLN A 198 -27.90 8.18 7.63
C GLN A 198 -26.40 8.39 7.88
N SER A 199 -25.64 8.81 6.85
CA SER A 199 -24.17 8.87 6.90
C SER A 199 -23.60 9.85 7.94
N GLN A 200 -24.38 10.86 8.36
CA GLN A 200 -23.99 11.81 9.41
C GLN A 200 -24.24 11.29 10.83
N ASP A 201 -25.21 10.39 10.98
CA ASP A 201 -25.68 9.88 12.28
C ASP A 201 -25.14 8.47 12.59
N MET A 202 -24.62 7.77 11.59
CA MET A 202 -24.06 6.42 11.75
C MET A 202 -22.61 6.45 12.24
N GLU A 203 -22.28 5.52 13.14
CA GLU A 203 -20.91 5.27 13.54
C GLU A 203 -20.30 4.21 12.63
N LEU A 204 -19.36 4.61 11.77
CA LEU A 204 -18.71 3.72 10.82
C LEU A 204 -17.24 3.49 11.22
N VAL A 205 -16.87 2.25 11.52
CA VAL A 205 -15.46 1.93 11.79
C VAL A 205 -14.66 1.70 10.52
N GLU A 206 -13.36 1.95 10.58
CA GLU A 206 -12.43 1.53 9.51
C GLU A 206 -12.50 0.02 9.28
N THR A 207 -12.31 -0.40 8.04
CA THR A 207 -12.21 -1.82 7.70
C THR A 207 -10.93 -2.37 8.34
N ARG A 208 -11.06 -3.44 9.12
CA ARG A 208 -9.93 -4.00 9.88
C ARG A 208 -9.69 -5.47 9.52
N PRO A 209 -8.43 -5.95 9.55
CA PRO A 209 -8.11 -7.33 9.24
C PRO A 209 -8.63 -8.28 10.34
N SER A 210 -9.04 -9.48 9.94
CA SER A 210 -9.45 -10.57 10.85
C SER A 210 -8.28 -11.48 11.27
N GLY A 211 -7.16 -11.43 10.55
CA GLY A 211 -5.95 -12.24 10.81
C GLY A 211 -5.85 -13.54 10.01
N ASP A 212 -6.92 -13.93 9.32
CA ASP A 212 -7.03 -15.12 8.46
C ASP A 212 -6.99 -14.78 6.95
N GLY A 213 -6.62 -13.55 6.62
CA GLY A 213 -6.65 -13.03 5.25
C GLY A 213 -7.99 -12.39 4.85
N THR A 214 -8.99 -12.37 5.74
CA THR A 214 -10.26 -11.66 5.52
C THR A 214 -10.35 -10.36 6.32
N PHE A 215 -11.42 -9.61 6.09
CA PHE A 215 -11.71 -8.34 6.72
C PHE A 215 -13.03 -8.34 7.47
N GLN A 216 -13.19 -7.35 8.35
CA GLN A 216 -14.41 -7.08 9.10
C GLN A 216 -14.66 -5.56 9.19
N LYS A 217 -15.92 -5.17 9.21
CA LYS A 217 -16.39 -3.78 9.33
C LYS A 217 -17.77 -3.77 9.98
N TRP A 218 -18.12 -2.69 10.67
CA TRP A 218 -19.50 -2.46 11.09
C TRP A 218 -19.91 -0.99 10.95
N ALA A 219 -21.22 -0.78 10.87
CA ALA A 219 -21.90 0.51 10.76
C ALA A 219 -23.14 0.54 11.66
#